data_AF-A0A6B3LBE2-F1
#
_entry.id   AF-A0A6B3LBE2-F1
#
_cell.length_a   1.000
_cell.length_b   1.000
_cell.length_c   1.000
_cell.angle_alpha   90.00
_cell.angle_beta   90.00
_cell.angle_gamma   90.00
#
_symmetry.space_group_name_H-M   'P 1'
#
loop_
_entity.id
_entity.type
_entity.pdbx_description
1 polymer ?
#
loop_
_entity_poly.entity_id
_entity_poly.type
_entity_poly.pdbx_seq_one_letter_code
_entity_poly.pdbx_strand_id
1 'polypeptide(L)'
;MRTLPALLLAAAPAAYAADHDCGPTCTHGHHHASDDSDASWFDRANDWSLWDGLISGSLHGYMSYGGSTGELGELQTGGHDPQREGWTLQAIEPSISIKPTEHISGFANGLFFSDAEGDVSWEWEEIFGSVHDLPGGFDLRGGQFLNRVGVFNPTHIHQWQFVDMPLLTTRFLGDDGLITRSGEINWRPQIGDPLTNQSILTVSYGEVRPHNHDHSHGDHNHHGHDHDHDEVEALFEEEGAHFNDRVFSTRAAHSHRFSDQHELTTGISYVYGDNEFGRHNHVGGLDFSYRWNADLTDPDAVSVLWKTEIFGRSVAARSGEIHGDEEHHDHHEDEEHHEDDHHEEDHLAHEDHDEDEHHDDGPRDATFDEIGISSSVVASWSRHWDTGIRFDYVSGIQDLGLNERIRVSPSVTFFPDNNRRTHIRAQYNFDHSPNHGSDHTVWIQAGIALGSPH
;
A
#
# COMPACT_ATOMS: atom_id res chain seq x y z
N MET A 1 -34.97 16.27 -16.62
CA MET A 1 -34.36 15.81 -15.36
C MET A 1 -34.23 14.30 -15.44
N ARG A 2 -33.17 13.82 -16.08
CA ARG A 2 -32.76 12.41 -16.07
C ARG A 2 -31.46 12.38 -15.26
N THR A 3 -31.45 11.60 -14.20
CA THR A 3 -30.32 11.32 -13.33
C THR A 3 -29.28 10.52 -14.13
N LEU A 4 -28.05 11.04 -14.23
CA LEU A 4 -26.89 10.33 -14.77
C LEU A 4 -26.34 9.39 -13.68
N PRO A 5 -25.91 8.16 -14.01
CA PRO A 5 -25.32 7.27 -13.01
C PRO A 5 -23.97 7.81 -12.55
N ALA A 6 -23.73 7.75 -11.24
CA ALA A 6 -22.47 8.08 -10.62
C ALA A 6 -21.39 7.07 -11.08
N LEU A 7 -20.38 7.55 -11.80
CA LEU A 7 -19.18 6.75 -12.09
C LEU A 7 -18.40 6.60 -10.77
N LEU A 8 -18.31 5.39 -10.24
CA LEU A 8 -17.33 5.04 -9.22
C LEU A 8 -15.93 5.28 -9.81
N LEU A 9 -15.12 6.12 -9.16
CA LEU A 9 -13.66 6.09 -9.33
C LEU A 9 -13.14 4.80 -8.68
N ALA A 10 -13.19 3.70 -9.42
CA ALA A 10 -12.14 2.69 -9.39
C ALA A 10 -11.23 3.03 -10.57
N ALA A 11 -9.94 3.19 -10.32
CA ALA A 11 -8.96 3.43 -11.37
C ALA A 11 -8.72 2.13 -12.17
N ALA A 12 -9.71 1.70 -12.94
CA ALA A 12 -9.55 0.69 -13.99
C ALA A 12 -9.30 1.39 -15.34
N PRO A 13 -8.45 0.85 -16.24
CA PRO A 13 -8.31 1.38 -17.58
C PRO A 13 -9.67 1.30 -18.28
N ALA A 14 -10.13 2.45 -18.80
CA ALA A 14 -11.39 2.56 -19.48
C ALA A 14 -11.44 1.62 -20.70
N ALA A 15 -12.21 0.55 -20.62
CA ALA A 15 -12.83 -0.08 -21.77
C ALA A 15 -14.26 0.48 -21.87
N TYR A 16 -14.44 1.55 -22.66
CA TYR A 16 -15.76 2.11 -22.92
C TYR A 16 -16.49 1.21 -23.93
N ALA A 17 -17.55 0.53 -23.48
CA ALA A 17 -18.58 0.04 -24.38
C ALA A 17 -19.45 1.24 -24.81
N ALA A 18 -19.53 1.48 -26.11
CA ALA A 18 -20.35 2.54 -26.69
C ALA A 18 -21.84 2.19 -26.57
N ASP A 19 -22.59 2.99 -25.83
CA ASP A 19 -24.05 2.83 -25.70
C ASP A 19 -24.75 3.66 -26.79
N HIS A 20 -25.47 2.99 -27.68
CA HIS A 20 -26.24 3.60 -28.76
C HIS A 20 -27.57 4.14 -28.24
N ASP A 21 -27.76 5.46 -28.37
CA ASP A 21 -28.98 6.19 -28.05
C ASP A 21 -30.18 5.71 -28.91
N CYS A 22 -31.20 5.12 -28.28
CA CYS A 22 -32.47 4.79 -28.93
C CYS A 22 -33.66 5.41 -28.16
N GLY A 23 -34.39 6.29 -28.85
CA GLY A 23 -35.59 6.97 -28.39
C GLY A 23 -36.84 6.07 -28.23
N PRO A 24 -38.01 6.67 -27.96
CA PRO A 24 -39.02 6.10 -27.08
C PRO A 24 -40.03 5.21 -27.80
N THR A 25 -39.76 3.90 -27.86
CA THR A 25 -40.80 2.87 -27.94
C THR A 25 -40.31 1.61 -27.24
N CYS A 26 -40.59 1.49 -25.94
CA CYS A 26 -40.43 0.23 -25.23
C CYS A 26 -41.50 -0.77 -25.68
N THR A 27 -41.07 -1.94 -26.14
CA THR A 27 -41.83 -3.18 -26.04
C THR A 27 -40.94 -4.18 -25.31
N HIS A 28 -41.46 -4.74 -24.21
CA HIS A 28 -40.83 -5.82 -23.45
C HIS A 28 -40.32 -6.92 -24.39
N GLY A 29 -39.00 -7.03 -24.50
CA GLY A 29 -38.29 -8.04 -25.27
C GLY A 29 -37.25 -8.67 -24.36
N HIS A 30 -37.33 -10.00 -24.27
CA HIS A 30 -36.42 -10.90 -23.59
C HIS A 30 -34.95 -10.47 -23.70
N HIS A 31 -34.15 -10.82 -22.68
CA HIS A 31 -32.69 -10.85 -22.71
C HIS A 31 -32.21 -11.31 -24.08
N HIS A 32 -31.86 -10.35 -24.94
CA HIS A 32 -30.97 -10.61 -26.04
C HIS A 32 -29.60 -10.52 -25.41
N ALA A 33 -29.01 -11.69 -25.21
CA ALA A 33 -27.57 -11.85 -25.23
C ALA A 33 -27.03 -10.93 -26.34
N SER A 34 -26.30 -9.90 -25.94
CA SER A 34 -25.44 -9.17 -26.86
C SER A 34 -24.58 -10.19 -27.58
N ASP A 35 -24.46 -10.02 -28.90
CA ASP A 35 -23.84 -10.92 -29.87
C ASP A 35 -22.59 -11.65 -29.32
N ASP A 36 -22.79 -12.88 -28.87
CA ASP A 36 -21.83 -13.76 -28.18
C ASP A 36 -20.89 -14.49 -29.17
N SER A 37 -20.86 -14.03 -30.42
CA SER A 37 -20.27 -14.75 -31.55
C SER A 37 -18.75 -14.54 -31.71
N ASP A 38 -18.19 -13.47 -31.13
CA ASP A 38 -16.76 -13.13 -31.21
C ASP A 38 -15.98 -13.34 -29.90
N ALA A 39 -16.64 -13.71 -28.80
CA ALA A 39 -15.98 -13.97 -27.52
C ALA A 39 -15.21 -15.31 -27.56
N SER A 40 -13.92 -15.28 -27.23
CA SER A 40 -13.13 -16.51 -27.16
C SER A 40 -13.71 -17.45 -26.08
N TRP A 41 -13.39 -18.75 -26.17
CA TRP A 41 -13.78 -19.70 -25.11
C TRP A 41 -13.27 -19.25 -23.73
N PHE A 42 -12.10 -18.59 -23.72
CA PHE A 42 -11.47 -18.08 -22.51
C PHE A 42 -12.22 -16.87 -21.94
N ASP A 43 -12.70 -15.96 -22.79
CA ASP A 43 -13.51 -14.81 -22.34
C ASP A 43 -14.80 -15.27 -21.66
N ARG A 44 -15.47 -16.28 -22.21
CA ARG A 44 -16.67 -16.88 -21.60
C ARG A 44 -16.37 -17.64 -20.32
N ALA A 45 -15.23 -18.33 -20.24
CA ALA A 45 -14.81 -19.03 -19.02
C ALA A 45 -14.32 -18.08 -17.91
N ASN A 46 -14.01 -16.84 -18.28
CA ASN A 46 -13.47 -15.80 -17.39
C ASN A 46 -14.56 -14.84 -16.86
N ASP A 47 -15.83 -15.04 -17.22
CA ASP A 47 -16.94 -14.32 -16.58
C ASP A 47 -17.31 -15.04 -15.27
N TRP A 48 -16.87 -14.48 -14.16
CA TRP A 48 -17.15 -15.00 -12.81
C TRP A 48 -18.21 -14.16 -12.10
N SER A 49 -19.18 -13.67 -12.87
CA SER A 49 -20.39 -13.06 -12.33
C SER A 49 -21.49 -14.10 -12.12
N LEU A 50 -22.19 -14.00 -10.99
CA LEU A 50 -23.26 -14.90 -10.59
C LEU A 50 -24.51 -14.09 -10.23
N TRP A 51 -25.68 -14.66 -10.54
CA TRP A 51 -27.01 -14.07 -10.28
C TRP A 51 -27.13 -12.64 -10.81
N ASP A 52 -26.89 -12.47 -12.10
CA ASP A 52 -26.98 -11.18 -12.81
C ASP A 52 -26.07 -10.09 -12.20
N GLY A 53 -24.86 -10.47 -11.79
CA GLY A 53 -23.86 -9.54 -11.25
C GLY A 53 -24.01 -9.21 -9.76
N LEU A 54 -24.95 -9.86 -9.07
CA LEU A 54 -25.09 -9.76 -7.60
C LEU A 54 -23.79 -10.13 -6.90
N ILE A 55 -23.11 -11.17 -7.37
CA ILE A 55 -21.79 -11.58 -6.89
C ILE A 55 -20.85 -11.63 -8.08
N SER A 56 -19.65 -11.12 -7.90
CA SER A 56 -18.58 -11.19 -8.89
C SER A 56 -17.26 -11.48 -8.18
N GLY A 57 -16.47 -12.38 -8.75
CA GLY A 57 -15.15 -12.72 -8.24
C GLY A 57 -14.05 -12.35 -9.22
N SER A 58 -12.86 -12.10 -8.69
CA SER A 58 -11.63 -12.04 -9.49
C SER A 58 -10.51 -12.83 -8.79
N LEU A 59 -9.48 -13.15 -9.56
CA LEU A 59 -8.24 -13.72 -9.04
C LEU A 59 -7.08 -13.09 -9.79
N HIS A 60 -6.15 -12.52 -9.04
CA HIS A 60 -4.90 -12.02 -9.61
C HIS A 60 -3.72 -12.85 -9.09
N GLY A 61 -2.71 -13.06 -9.92
CA GLY A 61 -1.53 -13.83 -9.55
C GLY A 61 -0.27 -13.17 -10.07
N TYR A 62 0.75 -13.04 -9.21
CA TYR A 62 2.02 -12.38 -9.52
C TYR A 62 3.17 -13.20 -8.96
N MET A 63 4.12 -13.52 -9.84
CA MET A 63 5.35 -14.21 -9.47
C MET A 63 6.52 -13.44 -10.08
N SER A 64 7.58 -13.25 -9.30
CA SER A 64 8.79 -12.60 -9.76
C SER A 64 10.01 -13.51 -9.64
N TYR A 65 11.00 -13.23 -10.48
CA TYR A 65 12.33 -13.80 -10.40
C TYR A 65 13.37 -12.69 -10.52
N GLY A 66 14.34 -12.65 -9.62
CA GLY A 66 15.39 -11.65 -9.68
C GLY A 66 16.42 -11.74 -8.57
N GLY A 67 17.11 -10.64 -8.32
CA GLY A 67 18.15 -10.56 -7.30
C GLY A 67 18.72 -9.15 -7.16
N SER A 68 19.66 -9.01 -6.23
CA SER A 68 20.22 -7.73 -5.80
C SER A 68 21.75 -7.78 -5.68
N THR A 69 22.40 -6.62 -5.68
CA THR A 69 23.80 -6.49 -5.22
C THR A 69 23.94 -6.22 -3.73
N GLY A 70 22.86 -5.78 -3.07
CA GLY A 70 22.79 -5.47 -1.64
C GLY A 70 21.64 -6.22 -0.95
N GLU A 71 21.38 -5.88 0.30
CA GLU A 71 20.41 -6.61 1.14
C GLU A 71 18.97 -6.29 0.77
N LEU A 72 18.19 -7.32 0.42
CA LEU A 72 16.84 -7.13 -0.11
C LEU A 72 15.83 -6.62 0.92
N GLY A 73 15.98 -6.97 2.21
CA GLY A 73 15.09 -6.47 3.27
C GLY A 73 15.14 -4.95 3.39
N GLU A 74 16.33 -4.36 3.32
CA GLU A 74 16.51 -2.90 3.32
C GLU A 74 16.04 -2.26 2.00
N LEU A 75 16.21 -2.97 0.89
CA LEU A 75 15.92 -2.43 -0.43
C LEU A 75 14.43 -2.55 -0.80
N GLN A 76 13.72 -3.56 -0.35
CA GLN A 76 12.35 -3.90 -0.77
C GLN A 76 11.44 -3.90 0.44
N THR A 77 11.12 -2.71 0.95
CA THR A 77 10.38 -2.55 2.21
C THR A 77 8.86 -2.65 2.05
N GLY A 78 8.33 -2.80 0.83
CA GLY A 78 6.90 -3.06 0.65
C GLY A 78 6.55 -4.50 1.02
N GLY A 79 5.44 -4.71 1.72
CA GLY A 79 5.05 -6.04 2.21
C GLY A 79 4.81 -7.09 1.11
N HIS A 80 4.63 -6.65 -0.15
CA HIS A 80 4.53 -7.53 -1.32
C HIS A 80 5.60 -7.26 -2.39
N ASP A 81 6.64 -6.51 -2.03
CA ASP A 81 7.83 -6.37 -2.85
C ASP A 81 8.60 -7.70 -2.87
N PRO A 82 9.44 -7.96 -3.89
CA PRO A 82 10.26 -9.16 -3.91
C PRO A 82 11.43 -9.10 -2.92
N GLN A 83 11.19 -9.49 -1.67
CA GLN A 83 12.14 -9.41 -0.54
C GLN A 83 13.23 -10.50 -0.52
N ARG A 84 13.29 -11.36 -1.55
CA ARG A 84 14.23 -12.50 -1.62
C ARG A 84 14.80 -12.69 -3.02
N GLU A 85 15.96 -13.31 -3.09
CA GLU A 85 16.57 -13.69 -4.36
C GLU A 85 15.88 -14.90 -5.00
N GLY A 86 15.99 -14.99 -6.31
CA GLY A 86 15.36 -16.04 -7.09
C GLY A 86 13.86 -15.84 -7.18
N TRP A 87 13.10 -16.91 -6.95
CA TRP A 87 11.65 -16.89 -7.11
C TRP A 87 10.94 -16.34 -5.87
N THR A 88 10.01 -15.42 -6.11
CA THR A 88 9.12 -14.84 -5.10
C THR A 88 7.67 -14.91 -5.58
N LEU A 89 6.78 -15.42 -4.72
CA LEU A 89 5.34 -15.32 -4.93
C LEU A 89 4.89 -14.00 -4.32
N GLN A 90 4.74 -12.96 -5.13
CA GLN A 90 4.29 -11.67 -4.61
C GLN A 90 2.80 -11.70 -4.25
N ALA A 91 2.00 -12.47 -5.01
CA ALA A 91 0.56 -12.47 -4.82
C ALA A 91 -0.17 -13.65 -5.48
N ILE A 92 -1.12 -14.22 -4.75
CA ILE A 92 -2.34 -14.83 -5.27
C ILE A 92 -3.49 -14.16 -4.54
N GLU A 93 -4.22 -13.30 -5.25
CA GLU A 93 -5.18 -12.36 -4.68
C GLU A 93 -6.60 -12.68 -5.16
N PRO A 94 -7.33 -13.56 -4.46
CA PRO A 94 -8.76 -13.73 -4.67
C PRO A 94 -9.54 -12.53 -4.15
N SER A 95 -10.50 -12.04 -4.95
CA SER A 95 -11.45 -11.02 -4.52
C SER A 95 -12.90 -11.45 -4.77
N ILE A 96 -13.81 -10.87 -3.98
CA ILE A 96 -15.24 -11.00 -4.15
C ILE A 96 -15.93 -9.66 -3.90
N SER A 97 -16.79 -9.27 -4.85
CA SER A 97 -17.71 -8.14 -4.71
C SER A 97 -19.14 -8.66 -4.66
N ILE A 98 -19.93 -8.11 -3.75
CA ILE A 98 -21.38 -8.34 -3.64
C ILE A 98 -22.15 -7.02 -3.80
N LYS A 99 -23.24 -7.04 -4.55
CA LYS A 99 -24.07 -5.85 -4.85
C LYS A 99 -25.57 -6.18 -4.71
N PRO A 100 -26.09 -6.38 -3.49
CA PRO A 100 -27.49 -6.76 -3.25
C PRO A 100 -28.50 -5.72 -3.72
N THR A 101 -28.13 -4.44 -3.75
CA THR A 101 -28.95 -3.35 -4.29
C THR A 101 -28.04 -2.35 -5.01
N GLU A 102 -28.62 -1.36 -5.68
CA GLU A 102 -27.85 -0.26 -6.29
C GLU A 102 -27.15 0.64 -5.23
N HIS A 103 -27.65 0.66 -3.99
CA HIS A 103 -27.15 1.52 -2.91
C HIS A 103 -26.23 0.79 -1.94
N ILE A 104 -26.18 -0.55 -1.94
CA ILE A 104 -25.43 -1.33 -0.96
C ILE A 104 -24.48 -2.26 -1.70
N SER A 105 -23.20 -2.20 -1.33
CA SER A 105 -22.20 -3.14 -1.81
C SER A 105 -21.33 -3.67 -0.66
N GLY A 106 -20.67 -4.79 -0.90
CA GLY A 106 -19.60 -5.32 -0.07
C GLY A 106 -18.45 -5.79 -0.94
N PHE A 107 -17.25 -5.74 -0.39
CA PHE A 107 -16.03 -6.21 -1.04
C PHE A 107 -15.16 -6.91 -0.01
N ALA A 108 -14.49 -7.98 -0.43
CA ALA A 108 -13.41 -8.58 0.32
C ALA A 108 -12.33 -9.09 -0.64
N ASN A 109 -11.08 -8.89 -0.28
CA ASN A 109 -9.94 -9.55 -0.90
C ASN A 109 -8.96 -10.03 0.18
N GLY A 110 -8.16 -11.01 -0.18
CA GLY A 110 -7.01 -11.37 0.60
C GLY A 110 -5.94 -11.95 -0.31
N LEU A 111 -4.79 -12.23 0.26
CA LEU A 111 -3.57 -12.45 -0.48
C LEU A 111 -2.80 -13.63 0.08
N PHE A 112 -2.36 -14.54 -0.79
CA PHE A 112 -1.26 -15.45 -0.48
C PHE A 112 0.04 -14.92 -1.08
N PHE A 113 1.11 -14.87 -0.30
CA PHE A 113 2.40 -14.37 -0.73
C PHE A 113 3.53 -15.16 -0.04
N SER A 114 4.74 -15.07 -0.56
CA SER A 114 5.94 -15.60 0.11
C SER A 114 6.64 -14.49 0.88
N ASP A 115 6.97 -14.72 2.13
CA ASP A 115 7.84 -13.84 2.93
C ASP A 115 9.31 -13.87 2.45
N ALA A 116 10.18 -13.15 3.17
CA ALA A 116 11.61 -13.10 2.90
C ALA A 116 12.26 -14.50 2.98
N GLU A 117 11.84 -15.33 3.92
CA GLU A 117 12.32 -16.71 4.11
C GLU A 117 11.81 -17.66 3.00
N GLY A 118 10.72 -17.29 2.33
CA GLY A 118 10.09 -18.00 1.22
C GLY A 118 8.94 -18.90 1.65
N ASP A 119 8.50 -18.78 2.90
CA ASP A 119 7.33 -19.46 3.41
C ASP A 119 6.07 -18.73 2.92
N VAL A 120 5.04 -19.51 2.58
CA VAL A 120 3.79 -18.95 2.05
C VAL A 120 2.90 -18.54 3.20
N SER A 121 2.65 -17.24 3.27
CA SER A 121 1.77 -16.57 4.22
C SER A 121 0.44 -16.17 3.56
N TRP A 122 -0.53 -15.82 4.40
CA TRP A 122 -1.86 -15.35 3.96
C TRP A 122 -2.30 -14.17 4.81
N GLU A 123 -2.92 -13.18 4.16
CA GLU A 123 -3.52 -12.05 4.85
C GLU A 123 -4.85 -11.58 4.25
N TRP A 124 -5.65 -10.91 5.08
CA TRP A 124 -6.79 -10.12 4.62
C TRP A 124 -6.32 -8.70 4.35
N GLU A 125 -6.36 -8.27 3.09
CA GLU A 125 -6.06 -6.89 2.71
C GLU A 125 -7.28 -6.01 3.01
N GLU A 126 -8.43 -6.28 2.37
CA GLU A 126 -9.67 -5.53 2.57
C GLU A 126 -10.88 -6.41 2.85
N ILE A 127 -11.76 -5.92 3.72
CA ILE A 127 -13.11 -6.44 3.94
C ILE A 127 -14.01 -5.30 4.41
N PHE A 128 -14.91 -4.83 3.54
CA PHE A 128 -15.76 -3.70 3.85
C PHE A 128 -17.14 -3.76 3.21
N GLY A 129 -18.07 -3.05 3.85
CA GLY A 129 -19.39 -2.72 3.28
C GLY A 129 -19.45 -1.25 2.90
N SER A 130 -20.34 -0.91 1.97
CA SER A 130 -20.58 0.48 1.57
C SER A 130 -22.06 0.76 1.32
N VAL A 131 -22.44 2.00 1.62
CA VAL A 131 -23.74 2.57 1.29
C VAL A 131 -23.51 3.80 0.42
N HIS A 132 -24.06 3.78 -0.80
CA HIS A 132 -23.84 4.78 -1.83
C HIS A 132 -25.04 5.71 -1.99
N ASP A 133 -24.84 6.81 -2.72
CA ASP A 133 -25.89 7.71 -3.21
C ASP A 133 -26.79 8.29 -2.10
N LEU A 134 -26.20 8.56 -0.92
CA LEU A 134 -26.92 9.20 0.17
C LEU A 134 -27.24 10.67 -0.17
N PRO A 135 -28.33 11.23 0.39
CA PRO A 135 -28.72 12.62 0.13
C PRO A 135 -27.57 13.61 0.38
N GLY A 136 -27.30 14.47 -0.61
CA GLY A 136 -26.21 15.45 -0.54
C GLY A 136 -24.90 15.01 -1.20
N GLY A 137 -24.90 13.85 -1.87
CA GLY A 137 -23.73 13.31 -2.59
C GLY A 137 -22.75 12.63 -1.65
N PHE A 138 -23.27 11.91 -0.65
CA PHE A 138 -22.44 11.21 0.33
C PHE A 138 -22.43 9.70 0.07
N ASP A 139 -21.29 9.07 0.32
CA ASP A 139 -21.16 7.62 0.43
C ASP A 139 -20.56 7.29 1.81
N LEU A 140 -20.95 6.16 2.38
CA LEU A 140 -20.37 5.62 3.61
C LEU A 140 -19.69 4.29 3.31
N ARG A 141 -18.51 4.08 3.89
CA ARG A 141 -17.79 2.81 3.84
C ARG A 141 -17.35 2.43 5.25
N GLY A 142 -17.37 1.14 5.58
CA GLY A 142 -16.96 0.65 6.89
C GLY A 142 -16.40 -0.75 6.81
N GLY A 143 -15.27 -0.97 7.48
CA GLY A 143 -14.54 -2.24 7.47
C GLY A 143 -13.03 -2.03 7.48
N GLN A 144 -12.29 -3.03 7.01
CA GLN A 144 -10.84 -2.92 6.79
C GLN A 144 -10.59 -2.56 5.33
N PHE A 145 -9.80 -1.52 5.07
CA PHE A 145 -9.46 -1.07 3.73
C PHE A 145 -8.17 -0.24 3.70
N LEU A 146 -7.58 -0.12 2.52
CA LEU A 146 -6.54 0.87 2.25
C LEU A 146 -7.15 2.28 2.30
N ASN A 147 -6.58 3.15 3.14
CA ASN A 147 -7.04 4.52 3.25
C ASN A 147 -6.77 5.28 1.95
N ARG A 148 -7.70 6.20 1.63
CA ARG A 148 -7.55 7.09 0.48
C ARG A 148 -6.63 8.26 0.80
N VAL A 149 -5.35 7.96 1.02
CA VAL A 149 -4.28 8.93 1.25
C VAL A 149 -3.39 8.93 0.02
N GLY A 150 -3.23 10.08 -0.63
CA GLY A 150 -2.47 10.15 -1.86
C GLY A 150 -3.08 9.35 -3.03
N VAL A 151 -2.26 9.11 -4.06
CA VAL A 151 -2.56 8.40 -5.31
C VAL A 151 -1.98 6.98 -5.36
N PHE A 152 -0.98 6.67 -4.52
CA PHE A 152 -0.34 5.35 -4.48
C PHE A 152 -0.88 4.43 -3.39
N ASN A 153 -1.18 4.95 -2.19
CA ASN A 153 -1.67 4.12 -1.08
C ASN A 153 -2.90 3.26 -1.42
N PRO A 154 -3.97 3.77 -2.07
CA PRO A 154 -5.18 2.98 -2.30
C PRO A 154 -5.06 2.02 -3.51
N THR A 155 -3.86 1.48 -3.78
CA THR A 155 -3.64 0.58 -4.92
C THR A 155 -3.01 -0.74 -4.46
N HIS A 156 -3.73 -1.83 -4.70
CA HIS A 156 -3.24 -3.19 -4.52
C HIS A 156 -2.22 -3.56 -5.60
N ILE A 157 -1.43 -4.61 -5.33
CA ILE A 157 -0.39 -5.10 -6.24
C ILE A 157 -0.92 -5.35 -7.65
N HIS A 158 -2.18 -5.77 -7.79
CA HIS A 158 -2.76 -6.03 -9.10
C HIS A 158 -2.89 -4.80 -10.01
N GLN A 159 -2.85 -3.61 -9.43
CA GLN A 159 -2.92 -2.31 -10.12
C GLN A 159 -1.54 -1.65 -10.29
N TRP A 160 -0.48 -2.20 -9.68
CA TRP A 160 0.85 -1.60 -9.73
C TRP A 160 1.42 -1.57 -11.14
N GLN A 161 2.07 -0.46 -11.47
CA GLN A 161 2.74 -0.24 -12.76
C GLN A 161 4.22 -0.69 -12.72
N PHE A 162 4.72 -0.98 -11.53
CA PHE A 162 6.09 -1.40 -11.22
C PHE A 162 6.03 -2.68 -10.40
N VAL A 163 7.14 -3.40 -10.30
CA VAL A 163 7.26 -4.67 -9.57
C VAL A 163 7.08 -4.46 -8.06
N ASP A 164 7.46 -3.28 -7.56
CA ASP A 164 7.54 -2.91 -6.15
C ASP A 164 6.79 -1.60 -5.87
N MET A 165 6.53 -1.32 -4.60
CA MET A 165 5.91 -0.08 -4.13
C MET A 165 6.85 1.13 -4.25
N PRO A 166 6.31 2.37 -4.37
CA PRO A 166 7.10 3.57 -4.17
C PRO A 166 7.71 3.61 -2.76
N LEU A 167 9.00 4.00 -2.65
CA LEU A 167 9.67 4.12 -1.34
C LEU A 167 8.91 5.06 -0.39
N LEU A 168 8.29 6.10 -0.95
CA LEU A 168 7.51 7.07 -0.20
C LEU A 168 6.29 6.42 0.49
N THR A 169 5.62 5.47 -0.15
CA THR A 169 4.43 4.84 0.44
C THR A 169 4.82 4.02 1.65
N THR A 170 5.80 3.13 1.49
CA THR A 170 6.25 2.22 2.57
C THR A 170 6.82 3.02 3.75
N ARG A 171 7.71 3.97 3.44
CA ARG A 171 8.37 4.80 4.46
C ARG A 171 7.43 5.65 5.31
N PHE A 172 6.35 6.18 4.74
CA PHE A 172 5.47 7.13 5.44
C PHE A 172 4.19 6.49 5.98
N LEU A 173 3.74 5.40 5.38
CA LEU A 173 2.43 4.81 5.65
C LEU A 173 2.50 3.37 6.17
N GLY A 174 3.70 2.77 6.25
CA GLY A 174 3.93 1.38 6.63
C GLY A 174 4.11 0.47 5.41
N ASP A 175 4.63 -0.73 5.62
CA ASP A 175 5.09 -1.65 4.56
C ASP A 175 4.00 -2.03 3.56
N ASP A 176 2.76 -2.19 4.02
CA ASP A 176 1.59 -2.45 3.16
C ASP A 176 0.84 -1.17 2.76
N GLY A 177 1.37 -0.01 3.14
CA GLY A 177 0.66 1.25 3.19
C GLY A 177 -0.33 1.34 4.36
N LEU A 178 -1.10 2.44 4.40
CA LEU A 178 -2.01 2.73 5.49
C LEU A 178 -3.33 1.94 5.35
N ILE A 179 -3.35 0.73 5.90
CA ILE A 179 -4.54 -0.11 6.06
C ILE A 179 -5.16 0.14 7.43
N THR A 180 -6.47 0.41 7.48
CA THR A 180 -7.17 0.60 8.75
C THR A 180 -8.50 -0.13 8.80
N ARG A 181 -8.93 -0.48 10.01
CA ARG A 181 -10.30 -0.83 10.34
C ARG A 181 -11.05 0.46 10.73
N SER A 182 -11.75 1.04 9.76
CA SER A 182 -12.28 2.40 9.87
C SER A 182 -13.71 2.54 9.38
N GLY A 183 -14.34 3.63 9.80
CA GLY A 183 -15.47 4.24 9.11
C GLY A 183 -14.98 5.37 8.21
N GLU A 184 -15.45 5.39 6.96
CA GLU A 184 -15.11 6.41 5.97
C GLU A 184 -16.37 7.09 5.43
N ILE A 185 -16.31 8.42 5.37
CA ILE A 185 -17.31 9.25 4.72
C ILE A 185 -16.69 9.83 3.47
N ASN A 186 -17.38 9.68 2.34
CA ASN A 186 -17.04 10.33 1.10
C ASN A 186 -18.11 11.36 0.76
N TRP A 187 -17.68 12.55 0.31
CA TRP A 187 -18.56 13.60 -0.17
C TRP A 187 -18.15 14.00 -1.58
N ARG A 188 -19.09 14.01 -2.52
CA ARG A 188 -18.89 14.30 -3.93
C ARG A 188 -19.61 15.60 -4.31
N PRO A 189 -19.06 16.77 -3.97
CA PRO A 189 -19.69 18.03 -4.34
C PRO A 189 -19.65 18.22 -5.86
N GLN A 190 -20.76 18.71 -6.41
CA GLN A 190 -20.85 19.10 -7.82
C GLN A 190 -20.28 20.51 -8.00
N ILE A 191 -18.97 20.59 -8.25
CA ILE A 191 -18.25 21.84 -8.49
C ILE A 191 -17.99 21.96 -9.99
N GLY A 192 -18.65 22.91 -10.65
CA GLY A 192 -18.55 23.09 -12.10
C GLY A 192 -19.43 22.11 -12.88
N ASP A 193 -19.06 21.84 -14.14
CA ASP A 193 -19.75 20.87 -14.98
C ASP A 193 -19.33 19.44 -14.58
N PRO A 194 -20.26 18.57 -14.11
CA PRO A 194 -19.94 17.19 -13.69
C PRO A 194 -19.34 16.31 -14.77
N LEU A 195 -19.50 16.67 -16.06
CA LEU A 195 -18.86 15.95 -17.15
C LEU A 195 -17.36 16.25 -17.24
N THR A 196 -16.93 17.44 -16.83
CA THR A 196 -15.51 17.83 -16.91
C THR A 196 -14.85 17.94 -15.56
N ASN A 197 -15.61 17.99 -14.47
CA ASN A 197 -15.11 18.21 -13.11
C ASN A 197 -15.72 17.19 -12.15
N GLN A 198 -14.85 16.49 -11.43
CA GLN A 198 -15.26 15.55 -10.38
C GLN A 198 -14.44 15.84 -9.13
N SER A 199 -15.13 16.16 -8.03
CA SER A 199 -14.48 16.45 -6.75
C SER A 199 -14.92 15.43 -5.72
N ILE A 200 -14.01 15.03 -4.85
CA ILE A 200 -14.30 14.17 -3.71
C ILE A 200 -13.55 14.67 -2.47
N LEU A 201 -14.22 14.67 -1.33
CA LEU A 201 -13.62 14.78 -0.01
C LEU A 201 -13.84 13.46 0.72
N THR A 202 -12.77 12.83 1.15
CA THR A 202 -12.79 11.62 1.96
C THR A 202 -12.32 11.95 3.37
N VAL A 203 -13.02 11.42 4.37
CA VAL A 203 -12.65 11.50 5.78
C VAL A 203 -12.81 10.11 6.37
N SER A 204 -11.76 9.61 7.03
CA SER A 204 -11.72 8.28 7.64
C SER A 204 -11.21 8.39 9.07
N TYR A 205 -11.76 7.57 9.95
CA TYR A 205 -11.29 7.42 11.33
C TYR A 205 -11.45 5.97 11.78
N GLY A 206 -10.42 5.45 12.42
CA GLY A 206 -10.41 4.11 12.97
C GLY A 206 -9.01 3.72 13.44
N GLU A 207 -8.72 2.42 13.37
CA GLU A 207 -7.49 1.86 13.92
C GLU A 207 -6.64 1.24 12.81
N VAL A 208 -5.32 1.40 12.88
CA VAL A 208 -4.35 0.74 11.99
C VAL A 208 -4.51 -0.76 12.11
N ARG A 209 -4.35 -1.48 10.98
CA ARG A 209 -4.36 -2.93 10.99
C ARG A 209 -3.23 -3.43 11.91
N PRO A 210 -3.52 -4.28 12.91
CA PRO A 210 -2.47 -4.96 13.66
C PRO A 210 -1.68 -5.84 12.69
N HIS A 211 -0.38 -5.64 12.64
CA HIS A 211 0.56 -6.49 11.94
C HIS A 211 1.21 -7.40 12.98
N ASN A 212 1.38 -8.68 12.66
CA ASN A 212 2.20 -9.57 13.49
C ASN A 212 3.65 -9.29 13.08
N HIS A 213 4.46 -8.71 13.97
CA HIS A 213 5.91 -8.52 13.77
C HIS A 213 6.70 -9.85 13.70
N ASP A 214 6.04 -10.99 13.46
CA ASP A 214 6.66 -12.33 13.46
C ASP A 214 7.26 -12.70 12.08
N HIS A 215 7.02 -11.87 11.05
CA HIS A 215 7.44 -12.15 9.68
C HIS A 215 8.05 -10.89 9.06
N SER A 216 9.38 -10.90 8.92
CA SER A 216 10.17 -9.91 8.16
C SER A 216 10.65 -8.65 8.89
N HIS A 217 11.01 -8.76 10.16
CA HIS A 217 12.30 -8.18 10.55
C HIS A 217 13.23 -9.37 10.70
N GLY A 218 14.11 -9.56 9.70
CA GLY A 218 15.25 -10.42 9.91
C GLY A 218 15.92 -9.93 11.17
N ASP A 219 15.87 -10.76 12.22
CA ASP A 219 16.52 -10.57 13.52
C ASP A 219 17.76 -9.72 13.31
N HIS A 220 17.67 -8.42 13.64
CA HIS A 220 18.83 -7.56 13.76
C HIS A 220 19.59 -8.04 14.99
N ASN A 221 20.11 -9.27 14.93
CA ASN A 221 21.34 -9.59 15.57
C ASN A 221 22.33 -8.60 14.99
N HIS A 222 22.55 -7.52 15.74
CA HIS A 222 23.84 -6.88 15.85
C HIS A 222 24.86 -7.99 16.14
N HIS A 223 25.26 -8.71 15.10
CA HIS A 223 26.49 -9.47 15.11
C HIS A 223 27.56 -8.42 15.28
N GLY A 224 28.11 -8.37 16.50
CA GLY A 224 29.27 -7.60 16.86
C GLY A 224 30.36 -7.81 15.82
N HIS A 225 30.37 -6.91 14.85
CA HIS A 225 31.52 -6.69 14.01
C HIS A 225 32.34 -5.65 14.76
N ASP A 226 33.43 -6.13 15.37
CA ASP A 226 34.53 -5.31 15.85
C ASP A 226 35.09 -4.47 14.69
N HIS A 227 34.40 -3.38 14.37
CA HIS A 227 34.88 -2.31 13.54
C HIS A 227 34.71 -1.03 14.34
N ASP A 228 35.84 -0.46 14.74
CA ASP A 228 36.01 0.85 15.40
C ASP A 228 35.40 1.98 14.55
N HIS A 229 34.07 2.06 14.53
CA HIS A 229 33.31 3.21 14.09
C HIS A 229 32.30 3.54 15.20
N ASP A 230 32.37 4.78 15.68
CA ASP A 230 31.46 5.36 16.67
C ASP A 230 30.01 5.45 16.12
N GLU A 231 29.37 4.32 15.82
CA GLU A 231 27.94 4.28 15.53
C GLU A 231 27.20 4.34 16.85
N VAL A 232 26.61 5.50 17.10
CA VAL A 232 25.68 5.72 18.19
C VAL A 232 24.47 4.84 17.93
N GLU A 233 24.22 3.83 18.77
CA GLU A 233 22.96 3.07 18.68
C GLU A 233 21.79 4.05 18.71
N ALA A 234 20.91 3.94 17.73
CA ALA A 234 19.79 4.85 17.59
C ALA A 234 18.94 4.77 18.86
N LEU A 235 18.72 5.91 19.52
CA LEU A 235 17.88 5.98 20.72
C LEU A 235 16.40 5.65 20.42
N PHE A 236 16.05 5.54 19.14
CA PHE A 236 14.72 5.31 18.62
C PHE A 236 14.82 4.38 17.40
N GLU A 237 13.97 3.35 17.34
CA GLU A 237 13.91 2.42 16.20
C GLU A 237 13.03 2.98 15.07
N GLU A 238 13.31 2.60 13.81
CA GLU A 238 12.55 3.04 12.62
C GLU A 238 11.06 2.74 12.77
N GLU A 239 10.73 1.53 13.25
CA GLU A 239 9.36 1.02 13.36
C GLU A 239 8.47 1.94 14.20
N GLY A 240 9.04 2.54 15.25
CA GLY A 240 8.30 3.44 16.13
C GLY A 240 7.77 4.71 15.46
N ALA A 241 8.29 5.05 14.27
CA ALA A 241 7.82 6.15 13.46
C ALA A 241 6.59 5.80 12.59
N HIS A 242 6.11 4.55 12.57
CA HIS A 242 4.88 4.17 11.88
C HIS A 242 3.63 4.53 12.68
N PHE A 243 2.50 4.59 11.99
CA PHE A 243 1.21 4.77 12.66
C PHE A 243 0.83 3.48 13.39
N ASN A 244 0.38 3.62 14.63
CA ASN A 244 -0.14 2.53 15.46
C ASN A 244 -1.46 2.97 16.10
N ASP A 245 -2.32 2.03 16.46
CA ASP A 245 -3.64 2.26 17.05
C ASP A 245 -4.47 3.26 16.22
N ARG A 246 -4.80 4.45 16.75
CA ARG A 246 -5.81 5.33 16.15
C ARG A 246 -5.25 6.22 15.07
N VAL A 247 -5.95 6.27 13.94
CA VAL A 247 -5.63 7.15 12.81
C VAL A 247 -6.88 7.87 12.32
N PHE A 248 -6.70 9.17 12.09
CA PHE A 248 -7.55 10.02 11.29
C PHE A 248 -6.88 10.29 9.95
N SER A 249 -7.61 10.12 8.84
CA SER A 249 -7.12 10.50 7.52
C SER A 249 -8.16 11.30 6.75
N THR A 250 -7.69 12.22 5.91
CA THR A 250 -8.53 12.94 4.98
C THR A 250 -7.83 13.20 3.67
N ARG A 251 -8.59 13.21 2.58
CA ARG A 251 -8.12 13.59 1.26
C ARG A 251 -9.18 14.37 0.51
N ALA A 252 -8.81 15.52 -0.02
CA ALA A 252 -9.61 16.22 -1.02
C ALA A 252 -8.96 16.03 -2.39
N ALA A 253 -9.73 15.56 -3.37
CA ALA A 253 -9.25 15.33 -4.72
C ALA A 253 -10.17 15.98 -5.76
N HIS A 254 -9.58 16.46 -6.85
CA HIS A 254 -10.29 17.08 -7.96
C HIS A 254 -9.73 16.57 -9.29
N SER A 255 -10.58 15.91 -10.08
CA SER A 255 -10.31 15.56 -11.48
C SER A 255 -10.93 16.59 -12.41
N HIS A 256 -10.13 17.06 -13.36
CA HIS A 256 -10.53 17.97 -14.42
C HIS A 256 -10.18 17.40 -15.80
N ARG A 257 -11.16 17.30 -16.69
CA ARG A 257 -10.99 16.90 -18.09
C ARG A 257 -10.97 18.13 -18.99
N PHE A 258 -9.80 18.43 -19.56
CA PHE A 258 -9.62 19.56 -20.49
C PHE A 258 -10.15 19.24 -21.90
N SER A 259 -10.12 17.96 -22.26
CA SER A 259 -10.76 17.36 -23.43
C SER A 259 -11.00 15.87 -23.15
N ASP A 260 -11.58 15.15 -24.12
CA ASP A 260 -11.76 13.70 -23.99
C ASP A 260 -10.42 12.96 -23.79
N GLN A 261 -9.35 13.48 -24.40
CA GLN A 261 -8.01 12.89 -24.37
C GLN A 261 -7.20 13.24 -23.12
N HIS A 262 -7.59 14.25 -22.34
CA HIS A 262 -6.75 14.84 -21.30
C HIS A 262 -7.49 14.95 -19.97
N GLU A 263 -6.99 14.26 -18.95
CA GLU A 263 -7.49 14.33 -17.58
C GLU A 263 -6.35 14.61 -16.59
N LEU A 264 -6.58 15.55 -15.67
CA LEU A 264 -5.69 15.83 -14.55
C LEU A 264 -6.47 15.68 -13.25
N THR A 265 -5.99 14.81 -12.36
CA THR A 265 -6.39 14.70 -10.97
C THR A 265 -5.35 15.38 -10.09
N THR A 266 -5.79 16.16 -9.12
CA THR A 266 -4.94 16.71 -8.06
C THR A 266 -5.54 16.36 -6.72
N GLY A 267 -4.69 16.14 -5.72
CA GLY A 267 -5.10 15.76 -4.37
C GLY A 267 -4.26 16.43 -3.30
N ILE A 268 -4.89 16.64 -2.15
CA ILE A 268 -4.25 17.02 -0.89
C ILE A 268 -4.71 16.05 0.18
N SER A 269 -3.74 15.51 0.93
CA SER A 269 -3.98 14.53 1.98
C SER A 269 -3.40 14.99 3.31
N TYR A 270 -4.03 14.55 4.39
CA TYR A 270 -3.52 14.71 5.74
C TYR A 270 -3.87 13.49 6.57
N VAL A 271 -2.91 13.01 7.35
CA VAL A 271 -3.04 11.90 8.28
C VAL A 271 -2.51 12.35 9.64
N TYR A 272 -3.26 12.02 10.68
CA TYR A 272 -2.87 12.22 12.08
C TYR A 272 -3.19 10.94 12.84
N GLY A 273 -2.26 10.43 13.62
CA GLY A 273 -2.51 9.23 14.39
C GLY A 273 -1.42 8.96 15.42
N ASP A 274 -1.68 7.96 16.25
CA ASP A 274 -0.74 7.51 17.25
C ASP A 274 0.42 6.75 16.57
N ASN A 275 1.56 6.62 17.26
CA ASN A 275 2.74 5.89 16.80
C ASN A 275 3.26 4.95 17.90
N GLU A 276 4.22 4.09 17.60
CA GLU A 276 4.66 3.07 18.57
C GLU A 276 5.47 3.65 19.74
N PHE A 277 5.97 4.88 19.60
CA PHE A 277 6.54 5.65 20.72
C PHE A 277 5.48 6.17 21.72
N GLY A 278 4.21 5.76 21.60
CA GLY A 278 3.13 6.29 22.43
C GLY A 278 2.95 7.81 22.28
N ARG A 279 3.22 8.30 21.07
CA ARG A 279 3.16 9.71 20.65
C ARG A 279 2.33 9.80 19.38
N HIS A 280 2.44 10.92 18.66
CA HIS A 280 1.64 11.19 17.48
C HIS A 280 2.50 11.50 16.26
N ASN A 281 2.00 11.08 15.11
CA ASN A 281 2.53 11.37 13.79
C ASN A 281 1.60 12.29 13.01
N HIS A 282 2.21 13.14 12.21
CA HIS A 282 1.53 13.98 11.23
C HIS A 282 2.11 13.67 9.85
N VAL A 283 1.27 13.34 8.86
CA VAL A 283 1.69 13.21 7.46
C VAL A 283 0.81 14.11 6.61
N GLY A 284 1.40 15.08 5.93
CA GLY A 284 0.72 15.95 4.96
C GLY A 284 1.22 15.69 3.54
N GLY A 285 0.32 15.72 2.56
CA GLY A 285 0.66 15.35 1.19
C GLY A 285 -0.02 16.11 0.09
N LEU A 286 0.67 16.17 -1.05
CA LEU A 286 0.14 16.63 -2.32
C LEU A 286 0.36 15.54 -3.37
N ASP A 287 -0.66 15.27 -4.17
CA ASP A 287 -0.58 14.30 -5.25
C ASP A 287 -1.18 14.87 -6.53
N PHE A 288 -0.70 14.39 -7.68
CA PHE A 288 -1.41 14.56 -8.94
C PHE A 288 -1.23 13.35 -9.86
N SER A 289 -2.20 13.18 -10.74
CA SER A 289 -2.20 12.18 -11.81
C SER A 289 -2.65 12.83 -13.10
N TYR A 290 -1.86 12.72 -14.15
CA TYR A 290 -2.20 13.18 -15.49
C TYR A 290 -2.32 11.99 -16.44
N ARG A 291 -3.44 11.92 -17.14
CA ARG A 291 -3.72 10.91 -18.16
C ARG A 291 -3.89 11.58 -19.51
N TRP A 292 -3.18 11.05 -20.50
CA TRP A 292 -3.33 11.42 -21.89
C TRP A 292 -3.54 10.18 -22.76
N ASN A 293 -4.46 10.24 -23.72
CA ASN A 293 -4.60 9.21 -24.75
C ASN A 293 -4.72 9.89 -26.12
N ALA A 294 -3.90 9.47 -27.09
CA ALA A 294 -3.86 10.09 -28.40
C ALA A 294 -5.16 9.89 -29.21
N ASP A 295 -5.79 8.72 -29.09
CA ASP A 295 -7.04 8.38 -29.76
C ASP A 295 -7.80 7.32 -28.93
N LEU A 296 -8.88 7.74 -28.29
CA LEU A 296 -9.71 6.87 -27.44
C LEU A 296 -10.42 5.75 -28.22
N THR A 297 -10.46 5.82 -29.55
CA THR A 297 -11.12 4.83 -30.40
C THR A 297 -10.18 3.72 -30.87
N ASP A 298 -8.87 3.94 -30.79
CA ASP A 298 -7.86 3.00 -31.23
C ASP A 298 -7.16 2.37 -29.99
N PRO A 299 -7.36 1.07 -29.71
CA PRO A 299 -6.72 0.40 -28.59
C PRO A 299 -5.18 0.35 -28.71
N ASP A 300 -4.63 0.56 -29.91
CA ASP A 300 -3.19 0.65 -30.15
C ASP A 300 -2.66 2.09 -30.12
N ALA A 301 -3.51 3.08 -29.82
CA ALA A 301 -3.09 4.46 -29.66
C ALA A 301 -2.14 4.63 -28.47
N VAL A 302 -1.21 5.57 -28.63
CA VAL A 302 -0.29 5.93 -27.56
C VAL A 302 -1.07 6.57 -26.41
N SER A 303 -0.80 6.12 -25.18
CA SER A 303 -1.29 6.77 -23.98
C SER A 303 -0.18 6.98 -22.95
N VAL A 304 -0.37 7.96 -22.07
CA VAL A 304 0.57 8.30 -21.01
C VAL A 304 -0.19 8.45 -19.70
N LEU A 305 0.37 7.85 -18.65
CA LEU A 305 -0.02 8.05 -17.27
C LEU A 305 1.19 8.62 -16.52
N TRP A 306 1.03 9.81 -15.95
CA TRP A 306 2.01 10.42 -15.07
C TRP A 306 1.38 10.57 -13.69
N LYS A 307 2.04 10.03 -12.66
CA LYS A 307 1.65 10.21 -11.25
C LYS A 307 2.82 10.81 -10.48
N THR A 308 2.52 11.72 -9.55
CA THR A 308 3.50 12.24 -8.59
C THR A 308 2.82 12.41 -7.23
N GLU A 309 3.56 12.10 -6.18
CA GLU A 309 3.14 12.25 -4.79
C GLU A 309 4.29 12.79 -3.95
N ILE A 310 3.99 13.69 -3.04
CA ILE A 310 4.94 14.31 -2.10
C ILE A 310 4.32 14.20 -0.72
N PHE A 311 5.08 13.70 0.25
CA PHE A 311 4.72 13.70 1.65
C PHE A 311 5.76 14.46 2.47
N GLY A 312 5.29 15.19 3.46
CA GLY A 312 6.08 15.63 4.60
C GLY A 312 5.50 15.01 5.86
N ARG A 313 6.36 14.53 6.76
CA ARG A 313 5.95 14.00 8.07
C ARG A 313 6.65 14.69 9.22
N SER A 314 5.98 14.70 10.36
CA SER A 314 6.52 15.08 11.66
C SER A 314 6.21 13.96 12.64
N VAL A 315 7.25 13.40 13.26
CA VAL A 315 7.20 12.25 14.17
C VAL A 315 7.59 12.74 15.56
N ALA A 316 6.66 12.68 16.51
CA ALA A 316 7.01 12.87 17.91
C ALA A 316 7.44 11.54 18.50
N ALA A 317 8.59 11.49 19.18
CA ALA A 317 9.14 10.26 19.75
C ALA A 317 9.42 10.44 21.24
N ARG A 318 9.36 9.33 22.00
CA ARG A 318 9.78 9.27 23.41
C ARG A 318 10.64 8.04 23.64
N SER A 319 11.86 8.23 24.16
CA SER A 319 12.77 7.14 24.52
C SER A 319 12.41 6.56 25.89
N GLY A 320 12.76 5.31 26.13
CA GLY A 320 12.49 4.59 27.38
C GLY A 320 11.25 3.70 27.27
N GLU A 321 11.41 2.43 27.69
CA GLU A 321 10.43 1.33 27.67
C GLU A 321 8.97 1.80 27.79
N ILE A 322 8.23 1.65 26.69
CA ILE A 322 6.77 1.65 26.72
C ILE A 322 6.36 0.19 26.70
N HIS A 323 6.38 -0.44 27.88
CA HIS A 323 5.66 -1.68 28.05
C HIS A 323 4.17 -1.38 27.88
N GLY A 324 3.60 -1.95 26.82
CA GLY A 324 2.16 -2.10 26.69
C GLY A 324 1.62 -2.88 27.90
N ASP A 325 0.54 -2.32 28.45
CA ASP A 325 -0.42 -2.94 29.35
C ASP A 325 0.05 -3.43 30.73
N GLU A 326 -0.58 -2.84 31.74
CA GLU A 326 -0.58 -3.28 33.13
C GLU A 326 -1.13 -4.72 33.26
N GLU A 327 -0.30 -5.73 33.02
CA GLU A 327 -0.51 -7.02 33.65
C GLU A 327 -0.09 -6.90 35.12
N HIS A 328 -1.10 -6.76 35.98
CA HIS A 328 -1.00 -6.97 37.41
C HIS A 328 -0.33 -8.33 37.70
N HIS A 329 0.98 -8.32 37.89
CA HIS A 329 1.67 -9.40 38.59
C HIS A 329 1.32 -9.28 40.07
N ASP A 330 0.22 -9.94 40.46
CA ASP A 330 -0.04 -10.29 41.84
C ASP A 330 1.13 -11.16 42.33
N HIS A 331 2.00 -10.55 43.14
CA HIS A 331 2.99 -11.26 43.94
C HIS A 331 2.25 -12.20 44.91
N HIS A 332 2.11 -13.46 44.53
CA HIS A 332 1.85 -14.53 45.48
C HIS A 332 3.17 -14.88 46.19
N GLU A 333 3.32 -14.36 47.40
CA GLU A 333 4.14 -14.96 48.44
C GLU A 333 3.62 -16.38 48.69
N ASP A 334 4.49 -17.38 48.53
CA ASP A 334 4.37 -18.64 49.27
C ASP A 334 5.80 -19.14 49.56
N GLU A 335 6.20 -18.91 50.81
CA GLU A 335 7.26 -19.65 51.48
C GLU A 335 6.86 -21.13 51.56
N GLU A 336 7.79 -22.06 51.33
CA GLU A 336 8.08 -23.17 52.25
C GLU A 336 9.24 -24.07 51.74
N HIS A 337 10.33 -24.04 52.52
CA HIS A 337 11.30 -25.07 52.88
C HIS A 337 11.42 -26.39 52.08
N HIS A 338 12.66 -26.76 51.71
CA HIS A 338 13.41 -27.84 52.40
C HIS A 338 14.90 -27.93 51.97
N GLU A 339 15.72 -28.08 53.02
CA GLU A 339 17.13 -28.46 53.17
C GLU A 339 17.56 -29.66 52.28
N ASP A 340 18.81 -29.89 51.84
CA ASP A 340 20.09 -29.98 52.58
C ASP A 340 21.33 -30.13 51.64
N ASP A 341 22.51 -29.93 52.25
CA ASP A 341 23.85 -30.48 51.94
C ASP A 341 24.87 -29.74 51.04
N HIS A 342 25.66 -28.90 51.72
CA HIS A 342 27.13 -28.86 51.82
C HIS A 342 28.02 -29.03 50.56
N HIS A 343 28.84 -28.00 50.28
CA HIS A 343 30.30 -28.06 50.40
C HIS A 343 30.91 -26.64 50.42
N GLU A 344 31.69 -26.36 51.47
CA GLU A 344 32.58 -25.20 51.61
C GLU A 344 33.79 -25.36 50.67
N GLU A 345 34.29 -24.26 50.10
CA GLU A 345 35.70 -23.85 50.19
C GLU A 345 35.86 -22.35 49.87
N ASP A 346 36.76 -21.74 50.64
CA ASP A 346 37.10 -20.31 50.74
C ASP A 346 37.42 -19.61 49.42
N HIS A 347 37.08 -18.31 49.30
CA HIS A 347 38.05 -17.26 48.93
C HIS A 347 37.54 -15.87 49.33
N LEU A 348 38.31 -15.22 50.22
CA LEU A 348 38.24 -13.80 50.56
C LEU A 348 38.85 -12.96 49.42
N ALA A 349 38.09 -11.99 48.90
CA ALA A 349 38.63 -10.73 48.41
C ALA A 349 37.53 -9.66 48.45
N HIS A 350 37.70 -8.69 49.35
CA HIS A 350 37.12 -7.37 49.20
C HIS A 350 37.83 -6.71 48.02
N GLU A 351 37.08 -6.35 46.98
CA GLU A 351 37.48 -5.30 46.04
C GLU A 351 36.29 -4.36 45.86
N ASP A 352 36.65 -3.11 45.59
CA ASP A 352 35.91 -1.93 45.98
C ASP A 352 34.66 -1.71 45.15
N HIS A 353 33.75 -0.93 45.74
CA HIS A 353 32.63 -0.30 45.07
C HIS A 353 33.14 0.53 43.88
N ASP A 354 32.93 0.06 42.67
CA ASP A 354 32.66 0.96 41.55
C ASP A 354 31.14 1.15 41.55
N GLU A 355 30.72 2.27 42.15
CA GLU A 355 29.40 2.83 41.88
C GLU A 355 29.40 3.19 40.39
N ASP A 356 28.95 2.25 39.54
CA ASP A 356 28.47 2.59 38.22
C ASP A 356 27.32 3.59 38.45
N GLU A 357 27.63 4.87 38.28
CA GLU A 357 26.66 5.92 38.07
C GLU A 357 25.89 5.54 36.81
N HIS A 358 24.89 4.67 36.96
CA HIS A 358 23.80 4.55 36.03
C HIS A 358 23.16 5.93 36.01
N HIS A 359 23.59 6.75 35.04
CA HIS A 359 22.84 7.88 34.58
C HIS A 359 21.47 7.35 34.19
N ASP A 360 20.53 7.45 35.12
CA ASP A 360 19.10 7.29 34.90
C ASP A 360 18.67 8.47 34.03
N ASP A 361 19.07 8.42 32.76
CA ASP A 361 18.64 9.33 31.73
C ASP A 361 17.18 8.99 31.45
N GLY A 362 16.30 9.60 32.25
CA GLY A 362 14.86 9.46 32.12
C GLY A 362 14.38 9.71 30.68
N PRO A 363 13.13 9.32 30.38
CA PRO A 363 12.62 9.26 29.03
C PRO A 363 12.78 10.60 28.29
N ARG A 364 13.37 10.56 27.09
CA ARG A 364 13.66 11.75 26.26
C ARG A 364 12.61 11.91 25.19
N ASP A 365 12.00 13.09 25.10
CA ASP A 365 11.09 13.43 24.00
C ASP A 365 11.86 14.09 22.85
N ALA A 366 11.55 13.73 21.60
CA ALA A 366 12.11 14.29 20.38
C ALA A 366 11.04 14.54 19.32
N THR A 367 11.35 15.35 18.32
CA THR A 367 10.51 15.54 17.13
C THR A 367 11.39 15.54 15.89
N PHE A 368 10.99 14.74 14.91
CA PHE A 368 11.74 14.55 13.68
C PHE A 368 10.87 14.88 12.47
N ASP A 369 11.45 15.52 11.46
CA ASP A 369 10.76 15.86 10.22
C ASP A 369 11.42 15.16 9.03
N GLU A 370 10.63 14.66 8.09
CA GLU A 370 11.10 14.05 6.85
C GLU A 370 10.24 14.47 5.67
N ILE A 371 10.84 14.54 4.49
CA ILE A 371 10.14 14.75 3.23
C ILE A 371 10.49 13.64 2.25
N GLY A 372 9.52 13.26 1.43
CA GLY A 372 9.75 12.38 0.31
C GLY A 372 8.93 12.77 -0.92
N ILE A 373 9.34 12.25 -2.06
CA ILE A 373 8.64 12.38 -3.34
C ILE A 373 8.74 11.08 -4.12
N SER A 374 7.63 10.67 -4.75
CA SER A 374 7.62 9.65 -5.79
C SER A 374 7.02 10.24 -7.06
N SER A 375 7.63 9.98 -8.21
CA SER A 375 7.10 10.38 -9.51
C SER A 375 7.33 9.29 -10.55
N SER A 376 6.25 8.87 -11.22
CA SER A 376 6.28 7.84 -12.26
C SER A 376 5.63 8.29 -13.55
N VAL A 377 6.24 7.97 -14.68
CA VAL A 377 5.64 8.13 -16.01
C VAL A 377 5.61 6.76 -16.69
N VAL A 378 4.44 6.36 -17.17
CA VAL A 378 4.22 5.14 -17.95
C VAL A 378 3.61 5.53 -19.29
N ALA A 379 4.25 5.09 -20.38
CA ALA A 379 3.75 5.25 -21.74
C ALA A 379 3.35 3.89 -22.31
N SER A 380 2.11 3.77 -22.76
CA SER A 380 1.63 2.64 -23.56
C SER A 380 1.81 2.98 -25.03
N TRP A 381 2.64 2.22 -25.74
CA TRP A 381 2.96 2.47 -27.15
C TRP A 381 2.01 1.74 -28.12
N SER A 382 1.40 0.67 -27.62
CA SER A 382 0.37 -0.12 -28.28
C SER A 382 -0.37 -0.91 -27.20
N ARG A 383 -1.37 -1.72 -27.57
CA ARG A 383 -2.05 -2.58 -26.60
C ARG A 383 -1.15 -3.66 -25.98
N HIS A 384 0.06 -3.89 -26.51
CA HIS A 384 0.97 -4.95 -26.06
C HIS A 384 2.19 -4.45 -25.28
N TRP A 385 2.48 -3.15 -25.27
CA TRP A 385 3.74 -2.64 -24.70
C TRP A 385 3.54 -1.38 -23.88
N ASP A 386 4.03 -1.43 -22.63
CA ASP A 386 4.21 -0.27 -21.77
C ASP A 386 5.69 -0.11 -21.43
N THR A 387 6.15 1.14 -21.35
CA THR A 387 7.46 1.48 -20.75
C THR A 387 7.26 2.50 -19.65
N GLY A 388 7.90 2.27 -18.51
CA GLY A 388 7.80 3.12 -17.33
C GLY A 388 9.15 3.61 -16.85
N ILE A 389 9.13 4.72 -16.11
CA ILE A 389 10.20 5.12 -15.21
C ILE A 389 9.59 5.67 -13.93
N ARG A 390 10.09 5.24 -12.78
CA ARG A 390 9.80 5.84 -11.47
C ARG A 390 11.06 6.45 -10.88
N PHE A 391 10.92 7.61 -10.25
CA PHE A 391 11.91 8.24 -9.41
C PHE A 391 11.33 8.39 -8.01
N ASP A 392 12.07 7.96 -7.01
CA ASP A 392 11.72 8.09 -5.61
C ASP A 392 12.86 8.76 -4.85
N TYR A 393 12.52 9.61 -3.89
CA TYR A 393 13.45 10.22 -2.94
C TYR A 393 12.80 10.31 -1.56
N VAL A 394 13.55 9.95 -0.52
CA VAL A 394 13.20 10.17 0.88
C VAL A 394 14.41 10.76 1.59
N SER A 395 14.21 11.79 2.42
CA SER A 395 15.31 12.52 3.05
C SER A 395 15.97 11.78 4.21
N GLY A 396 15.29 10.82 4.84
CA GLY A 396 15.78 10.15 6.04
C GLY A 396 15.68 10.97 7.33
N ILE A 397 15.82 10.28 8.46
CA ILE A 397 15.97 10.79 9.83
C ILE A 397 17.04 9.93 10.51
N GLN A 398 18.27 10.41 10.59
CA GLN A 398 19.41 9.62 11.10
C GLN A 398 19.20 9.10 12.53
N ASP A 399 18.57 9.91 13.40
CA ASP A 399 18.30 9.55 14.79
C ASP A 399 17.30 8.39 14.97
N LEU A 400 16.59 8.00 13.89
CA LEU A 400 15.66 6.87 13.84
C LEU A 400 16.20 5.70 12.99
N GLY A 401 17.48 5.74 12.58
CA GLY A 401 18.04 4.76 11.61
C GLY A 401 17.50 4.91 10.18
N LEU A 402 16.65 5.91 9.95
CA LEU A 402 15.97 6.18 8.69
C LEU A 402 16.95 6.82 7.69
N ASN A 403 17.52 6.02 6.78
CA ASN A 403 18.49 6.54 5.81
C ASN A 403 17.88 7.42 4.71
N GLU A 404 18.63 8.43 4.23
CA GLU A 404 18.32 9.14 2.98
C GLU A 404 18.45 8.15 1.82
N ARG A 405 17.52 8.21 0.86
CA ARG A 405 17.52 7.26 -0.25
C ARG A 405 16.93 7.84 -1.53
N ILE A 406 17.60 7.54 -2.64
CA ILE A 406 17.13 7.79 -4.01
C ILE A 406 16.98 6.45 -4.71
N ARG A 407 15.85 6.26 -5.41
CA ARG A 407 15.63 5.12 -6.29
C ARG A 407 15.19 5.57 -7.69
N VAL A 408 15.75 4.94 -8.72
CA VAL A 408 15.31 5.11 -10.11
C VAL A 408 14.98 3.75 -10.71
N SER A 409 13.74 3.60 -11.18
CA SER A 409 13.19 2.33 -11.61
C SER A 409 12.64 2.39 -13.04
N PRO A 410 13.46 2.18 -14.08
CA PRO A 410 12.94 1.94 -15.42
C PRO A 410 12.28 0.55 -15.52
N SER A 411 11.17 0.47 -16.27
CA SER A 411 10.45 -0.77 -16.51
C SER A 411 9.95 -0.90 -17.95
N VAL A 412 9.78 -2.14 -18.40
CA VAL A 412 9.09 -2.48 -19.64
C VAL A 412 8.13 -3.63 -19.37
N THR A 413 6.89 -3.49 -19.82
CA THR A 413 5.86 -4.51 -19.66
C THR A 413 5.35 -4.94 -21.03
N PHE A 414 5.35 -6.24 -21.27
CA PHE A 414 4.76 -6.87 -22.45
C PHE A 414 3.47 -7.58 -22.06
N PHE A 415 2.39 -7.33 -22.80
CA PHE A 415 1.11 -7.99 -22.66
C PHE A 415 0.90 -8.94 -23.84
N PRO A 416 0.93 -10.27 -23.65
CA PRO A 416 0.72 -11.22 -24.74
C PRO A 416 -0.73 -11.27 -25.25
N ASP A 417 -1.68 -10.88 -24.39
CA ASP A 417 -3.12 -10.91 -24.65
C ASP A 417 -3.66 -9.51 -24.96
N ASN A 418 -4.60 -9.43 -25.90
CA ASN A 418 -5.22 -8.18 -26.34
C ASN A 418 -6.04 -7.48 -25.25
N ASN A 419 -6.50 -8.24 -24.25
CA ASN A 419 -7.24 -7.73 -23.09
C ASN A 419 -6.30 -7.45 -21.90
N ARG A 420 -4.97 -7.54 -22.10
CA ARG A 420 -3.94 -7.25 -21.09
C ARG A 420 -4.10 -8.04 -19.78
N ARG A 421 -4.72 -9.23 -19.84
CA ARG A 421 -4.93 -10.10 -18.66
C ARG A 421 -3.67 -10.78 -18.19
N THR A 422 -2.71 -10.99 -19.08
CA THR A 422 -1.40 -11.53 -18.73
C THR A 422 -0.34 -10.53 -19.10
N HIS A 423 0.76 -10.52 -18.35
CA HIS A 423 1.92 -9.72 -18.69
C HIS A 423 3.22 -10.35 -18.22
N ILE A 424 4.30 -9.89 -18.83
CA ILE A 424 5.67 -10.07 -18.37
C ILE A 424 6.28 -8.68 -18.25
N ARG A 425 6.75 -8.33 -17.06
CA ARG A 425 7.39 -7.05 -16.75
C ARG A 425 8.85 -7.29 -16.41
N ALA A 426 9.74 -6.50 -16.99
CA ALA A 426 11.13 -6.40 -16.56
C ALA A 426 11.34 -5.03 -15.91
N GLN A 427 12.01 -5.01 -14.76
CA GLN A 427 12.34 -3.79 -14.02
C GLN A 427 13.78 -3.87 -13.51
N TYR A 428 14.44 -2.72 -13.52
CA TYR A 428 15.72 -2.51 -12.85
C TYR A 428 15.53 -1.39 -11.83
N ASN A 429 16.12 -1.53 -10.65
CA ASN A 429 16.21 -0.43 -9.68
C ASN A 429 17.68 -0.07 -9.49
N PHE A 430 17.98 1.22 -9.63
CA PHE A 430 19.17 1.82 -9.07
C PHE A 430 18.80 2.47 -7.74
N ASP A 431 19.40 1.99 -6.66
CA ASP A 431 19.25 2.54 -5.31
C ASP A 431 20.55 3.21 -4.88
N HIS A 432 20.43 4.34 -4.21
CA HIS A 432 21.56 5.01 -3.60
C HIS A 432 21.18 5.64 -2.27
N SER A 433 22.02 5.39 -1.26
CA SER A 433 22.02 6.10 0.01
C SER A 433 23.42 6.64 0.28
N PRO A 434 23.58 7.86 0.80
CA PRO A 434 24.88 8.36 1.28
C PRO A 434 25.52 7.46 2.33
N ASN A 435 24.71 6.74 3.11
CA ASN A 435 25.14 5.89 4.22
C ASN A 435 25.62 4.51 3.75
N HIS A 436 24.94 3.89 2.77
CA HIS A 436 25.15 2.48 2.39
C HIS A 436 25.70 2.31 0.95
N GLY A 437 25.85 3.40 0.19
CA GLY A 437 26.39 3.35 -1.16
C GLY A 437 25.32 3.12 -2.22
N SER A 438 25.64 2.35 -3.26
CA SER A 438 24.74 2.12 -4.39
C SER A 438 24.49 0.64 -4.59
N ASP A 439 23.20 0.31 -4.75
CA ASP A 439 22.73 -1.04 -4.99
C ASP A 439 21.84 -1.13 -6.21
N HIS A 440 21.72 -2.36 -6.70
CA HIS A 440 21.09 -2.67 -7.96
C HIS A 440 20.20 -3.89 -7.79
N THR A 441 18.93 -3.77 -8.16
CA THR A 441 18.04 -4.93 -8.26
C THR A 441 17.52 -5.10 -9.69
N VAL A 442 17.31 -6.35 -10.11
CA VAL A 442 16.69 -6.67 -11.41
C VAL A 442 15.59 -7.69 -11.19
N TRP A 443 14.43 -7.43 -11.77
CA TRP A 443 13.24 -8.26 -11.62
C TRP A 443 12.61 -8.60 -12.97
N ILE A 444 12.16 -9.84 -13.10
CA ILE A 444 11.19 -10.26 -14.12
C ILE A 444 9.95 -10.72 -13.38
N GLN A 445 8.81 -10.06 -13.59
CA GLN A 445 7.52 -10.38 -13.00
C GLN A 445 6.57 -10.91 -14.08
N ALA A 446 5.89 -12.01 -13.79
CA ALA A 446 4.79 -12.51 -14.59
C ALA A 446 3.48 -12.31 -13.82
N GLY A 447 2.47 -11.79 -14.49
CA GLY A 447 1.15 -11.57 -13.88
C GLY A 447 0.01 -12.14 -14.71
N ILE A 448 -1.06 -12.54 -14.02
CA ILE A 448 -2.31 -13.01 -14.60
C ILE A 448 -3.51 -12.42 -13.84
N ALA A 449 -4.55 -12.04 -14.58
CA ALA A 449 -5.82 -11.57 -14.06
C ALA A 449 -6.96 -12.42 -14.63
N LEU A 450 -7.80 -12.95 -13.74
CA LEU A 450 -8.95 -13.78 -14.04
C LEU A 450 -10.22 -13.24 -13.38
N GLY A 451 -11.38 -13.59 -13.93
CA GLY A 451 -12.68 -13.16 -13.43
C GLY A 451 -13.09 -11.75 -13.85
N SER A 452 -13.97 -11.15 -13.06
CA SER A 452 -14.50 -9.80 -13.31
C SER A 452 -13.41 -8.74 -13.15
N PRO A 453 -13.40 -7.68 -13.98
CA PRO A 453 -12.52 -6.54 -13.78
C PRO A 453 -12.99 -5.76 -12.55
N HIS A 454 -12.27 -5.85 -11.44
CA HIS A 454 -12.45 -4.99 -10.25
C HIS A 454 -11.19 -4.17 -9.98
#